data_AF-A0AAD0PGR6-F1
#
_entry.id   AF-A0AAD0PGR6-F1
#
_cell.length_a   1.000
_cell.length_b   1.000
_cell.length_c   1.000
_cell.angle_alpha   90.00
_cell.angle_beta   90.00
_cell.angle_gamma   90.00
#
_symmetry.space_group_name_H-M   'P 1'
#
loop_
_entity.id
_entity.type
_entity.pdbx_description
1 polymer ?
#
loop_
_entity_poly.entity_id
_entity_poly.type
_entity_poly.pdbx_seq_one_letter_code
_entity_poly.pdbx_strand_id
1 'polypeptide(L)'
;MRAAHLLLALGLALALGGCASSSVDSLAPKTAGNVDLKRYQGKWFELARLPMRFQDGCAQSEAHYNLKPDGSLGVLNRCRTEGDEWLRAEGRAGIEAPGHTDKLWVEFDNWFTRLVPGLTKADYWILYVDDHYRTAIVGSPNRKYLWILSRTPSLPAWERENLLSKARQQGYDTSRLIWRVSDKAIVARH
;
A
#
# COMPACT_ATOMS: atom_id res chain seq x y z
N MET A 1 33.85 -17.01 -72.16
CA MET A 1 33.48 -15.58 -72.32
C MET A 1 31.97 -15.46 -72.17
N ARG A 2 31.35 -14.70 -71.29
CA ARG A 2 31.75 -13.79 -70.22
C ARG A 2 30.64 -13.91 -69.17
N ALA A 3 31.03 -14.14 -67.92
CA ALA A 3 30.14 -14.02 -66.78
C ALA A 3 29.69 -12.56 -66.67
N ALA A 4 28.38 -12.34 -66.73
CA ALA A 4 27.79 -11.04 -66.48
C ALA A 4 27.54 -10.91 -64.97
N HIS A 5 28.32 -10.03 -64.38
CA HIS A 5 28.20 -9.53 -63.02
C HIS A 5 26.83 -8.88 -62.79
N LEU A 6 26.24 -9.12 -61.61
CA LEU A 6 25.76 -8.11 -60.64
C LEU A 6 24.70 -8.76 -59.75
N LEU A 7 24.82 -8.49 -58.45
CA LEU A 7 23.78 -8.26 -57.42
C LEU A 7 24.49 -8.49 -56.08
N LEU A 8 25.38 -7.57 -55.70
CA LEU A 8 25.10 -6.43 -54.82
C LEU A 8 24.59 -6.89 -53.45
N ALA A 9 25.50 -6.84 -52.47
CA ALA A 9 25.17 -6.96 -51.06
C ALA A 9 24.21 -5.83 -50.64
N LEU A 10 23.09 -6.19 -50.02
CA LEU A 10 22.23 -5.32 -49.24
C LEU A 10 22.00 -6.09 -47.93
N GLY A 11 22.46 -5.63 -46.77
CA GLY A 11 22.30 -4.29 -46.25
C GLY A 11 21.21 -4.35 -45.19
N LEU A 12 21.66 -4.44 -43.94
CA LEU A 12 20.92 -4.45 -42.67
C LEU A 12 19.90 -3.30 -42.55
N ALA A 13 18.87 -3.53 -41.71
CA ALA A 13 17.83 -2.61 -41.19
C ALA A 13 16.49 -2.65 -41.98
N LEU A 14 15.30 -2.68 -41.36
CA LEU A 14 14.87 -1.99 -40.16
C LEU A 14 13.82 -2.78 -39.34
N ALA A 15 14.01 -2.70 -38.03
CA ALA A 15 13.04 -2.44 -36.97
C ALA A 15 11.70 -3.20 -36.99
N LEU A 16 11.61 -4.14 -36.05
CA LEU A 16 10.39 -4.56 -35.37
C LEU A 16 9.62 -3.34 -34.85
N GLY A 17 8.71 -2.81 -35.68
CA GLY A 17 7.65 -1.89 -35.25
C GLY A 17 6.55 -2.66 -34.52
N GLY A 18 6.90 -3.39 -33.46
CA GLY A 18 5.94 -3.88 -32.50
C GLY A 18 5.49 -2.68 -31.66
N CYS A 19 4.33 -2.11 -31.98
CA CYS A 19 3.63 -1.26 -31.02
C CYS A 19 3.31 -2.13 -29.81
N ALA A 20 4.21 -2.13 -28.82
CA ALA A 20 3.89 -2.56 -27.48
C ALA A 20 2.91 -1.53 -26.92
N SER A 21 1.64 -1.70 -27.25
CA SER A 21 0.55 -1.15 -26.46
C SER A 21 0.70 -1.79 -25.09
N SER A 22 1.34 -1.07 -24.16
CA SER A 22 1.35 -1.42 -22.75
C SER A 22 -0.12 -1.46 -22.31
N SER A 23 -0.68 -2.66 -22.30
CA SER A 23 -1.98 -2.90 -21.68
C SER A 23 -1.84 -2.45 -20.24
N VAL A 24 -2.48 -1.32 -19.91
CA VAL A 24 -2.76 -0.95 -18.53
C VAL A 24 -3.37 -2.20 -17.89
N ASP A 25 -2.67 -2.71 -16.89
CA ASP A 25 -2.93 -4.00 -16.26
C ASP A 25 -4.37 -4.02 -15.72
N SER A 26 -5.30 -4.53 -16.52
CA SER A 26 -6.76 -4.50 -16.27
C SER A 26 -7.18 -5.28 -15.02
N LEU A 27 -6.23 -5.95 -14.35
CA LEU A 27 -6.41 -6.76 -13.17
C LEU A 27 -5.97 -6.07 -11.87
N ALA A 28 -5.27 -4.93 -11.93
CA ALA A 28 -4.84 -4.22 -10.73
C ALA A 28 -6.03 -3.55 -9.99
N PRO A 29 -6.03 -3.50 -8.64
CA PRO A 29 -7.04 -2.76 -7.90
C PRO A 29 -7.10 -1.29 -8.31
N LYS A 30 -8.32 -0.73 -8.34
CA LYS A 30 -8.50 0.71 -8.52
C LYS A 30 -8.06 1.44 -7.24
N THR A 31 -7.49 2.61 -7.44
CA THR A 31 -6.93 3.48 -6.39
C THR A 31 -7.71 4.79 -6.32
N ALA A 32 -7.55 5.54 -5.23
CA ALA A 32 -8.36 6.71 -4.91
C ALA A 32 -8.11 7.92 -5.85
N GLY A 33 -7.09 7.86 -6.70
CA GLY A 33 -6.66 8.96 -7.57
C GLY A 33 -5.85 9.99 -6.79
N ASN A 34 -6.31 11.25 -6.81
CA ASN A 34 -5.59 12.33 -6.14
C ASN A 34 -5.93 12.39 -4.65
N VAL A 35 -5.02 11.87 -3.83
CA VAL A 35 -5.04 11.99 -2.37
C VAL A 35 -4.27 13.25 -1.93
N ASP A 36 -4.88 14.08 -1.10
CA ASP A 36 -4.23 15.18 -0.41
C ASP A 36 -3.45 14.64 0.80
N LEU A 37 -2.13 14.50 0.63
CA LEU A 37 -1.26 13.95 1.68
C LEU A 37 -1.21 14.82 2.95
N LYS A 38 -1.48 16.13 2.84
CA LYS A 38 -1.54 17.03 4.00
C LYS A 38 -2.79 16.76 4.84
N ARG A 39 -3.90 16.36 4.22
CA ARG A 39 -5.10 15.89 4.93
C ARG A 39 -4.99 14.44 5.37
N TYR A 40 -4.20 13.64 4.65
CA TYR A 40 -3.95 12.24 4.97
C TYR A 40 -3.01 12.04 6.18
N GLN A 41 -2.12 12.99 6.46
CA GLN A 41 -1.20 12.89 7.58
C GLN A 41 -1.90 12.75 8.94
N GLY A 42 -1.13 12.49 9.99
CA GLY A 42 -1.61 12.28 11.35
C GLY A 42 -1.89 10.81 11.67
N LYS A 43 -2.63 10.59 12.76
CA LYS A 43 -2.90 9.26 13.29
C LYS A 43 -4.05 8.56 12.57
N TRP A 44 -3.85 7.29 12.28
CA TRP A 44 -4.85 6.33 11.83
C TRP A 44 -4.85 5.11 12.73
N PHE A 45 -6.03 4.68 13.13
CA PHE A 45 -6.25 3.40 13.77
C PHE A 45 -6.42 2.33 12.71
N GLU A 46 -5.67 1.24 12.84
CA GLU A 46 -5.93 0.02 12.09
C GLU A 46 -7.15 -0.66 12.72
N LEU A 47 -8.24 -0.76 11.96
CA LEU A 47 -9.48 -1.42 12.38
C LEU A 47 -9.49 -2.89 11.98
N ALA A 48 -8.94 -3.19 10.81
CA ALA A 48 -8.79 -4.54 10.33
C ALA A 48 -7.62 -4.63 9.36
N ARG A 49 -7.06 -5.83 9.24
CA ARG A 49 -6.02 -6.14 8.25
C ARG A 49 -6.12 -7.58 7.77
N LEU A 50 -5.53 -7.87 6.61
CA LEU A 50 -5.24 -9.26 6.26
C LEU A 50 -4.10 -9.82 7.14
N PRO A 51 -3.93 -11.15 7.23
CA PRO A 51 -2.81 -11.74 7.96
C PRO A 51 -1.46 -11.41 7.31
N MET A 52 -0.50 -10.90 8.10
CA MET A 52 0.81 -10.46 7.64
C MET A 52 1.86 -10.84 8.68
N ARG A 53 2.93 -11.52 8.25
CA ARG A 53 3.97 -12.02 9.16
C ARG A 53 4.64 -10.94 10.02
N PHE A 54 4.74 -9.72 9.50
CA PHE A 54 5.38 -8.60 10.22
C PHE A 54 4.45 -7.91 11.24
N GLN A 55 3.16 -8.26 11.28
CA GLN A 55 2.22 -7.81 12.33
C GLN A 55 1.71 -8.99 13.18
N ASP A 56 2.37 -10.15 13.11
CA ASP A 56 2.04 -11.28 13.98
C ASP A 56 2.23 -10.88 15.45
N GLY A 57 1.26 -11.23 16.31
CA GLY A 57 1.26 -10.85 17.73
C GLY A 57 0.65 -9.47 18.04
N CYS A 58 0.31 -8.66 17.04
CA CYS A 58 -0.39 -7.39 17.25
C CYS A 58 -1.90 -7.58 17.46
N ALA A 59 -2.39 -7.20 18.64
CA ALA A 59 -3.83 -7.17 18.96
C ALA A 59 -4.51 -5.91 18.40
N GLN A 60 -3.78 -4.80 18.36
CA GLN A 60 -4.21 -3.57 17.70
C GLN A 60 -3.01 -2.75 17.21
N SER A 61 -3.20 -2.01 16.13
CA SER A 61 -2.15 -1.16 15.55
C SER A 61 -2.64 0.27 15.30
N GLU A 62 -1.69 1.20 15.22
CA GLU A 62 -1.87 2.58 14.79
C GLU A 62 -0.76 2.94 13.82
N ALA A 63 -1.08 3.74 12.79
CA ALA A 63 -0.12 4.33 11.89
C ALA A 63 -0.14 5.85 12.03
N HIS A 64 1.03 6.45 12.18
CA HIS A 64 1.20 7.89 12.35
C HIS A 64 2.01 8.41 11.17
N TYR A 65 1.38 9.21 10.33
CA TYR A 65 2.00 9.78 9.13
C TYR A 65 2.39 11.24 9.38
N ASN A 66 3.60 11.62 8.99
CA ASN A 66 4.06 13.01 9.07
C ASN A 66 4.59 13.47 7.71
N LEU A 67 3.93 14.46 7.10
CA LEU A 67 4.35 15.01 5.81
C LEU A 67 5.64 15.83 5.99
N LYS A 68 6.64 15.50 5.20
CA LYS A 68 7.94 16.14 5.20
C LYS A 68 8.02 17.22 4.11
N PRO A 69 8.95 18.20 4.24
CA PRO A 69 9.13 19.25 3.24
C PRO A 69 9.50 18.75 1.83
N ASP A 70 10.10 17.56 1.73
CA ASP A 70 10.45 16.91 0.46
C ASP A 70 9.27 16.19 -0.21
N GLY A 71 8.07 16.24 0.40
CA GLY A 71 6.87 15.58 -0.09
C GLY A 71 6.73 14.11 0.30
N SER A 72 7.72 13.52 0.99
CA SER A 72 7.62 12.17 1.55
C SER A 72 6.84 12.17 2.87
N LEU A 73 6.39 10.99 3.30
CA LEU A 73 5.79 10.78 4.61
C LEU A 73 6.78 10.06 5.52
N GLY A 74 7.01 10.58 6.73
CA GLY A 74 7.48 9.76 7.85
C GLY A 74 6.36 8.83 8.31
N VAL A 75 6.69 7.57 8.59
CA VAL A 75 5.75 6.55 9.04
C VAL A 75 6.20 6.04 10.40
N LEU A 76 5.32 6.13 11.40
CA LEU A 76 5.49 5.47 12.68
C LEU A 76 4.30 4.52 12.91
N ASN A 77 4.57 3.22 12.84
CA ASN A 77 3.62 2.20 13.23
C ASN A 77 3.82 1.85 14.71
N ARG A 78 2.73 1.83 15.46
CA ARG A 78 2.69 1.36 16.85
C ARG A 78 1.74 0.18 16.94
N CYS A 79 2.14 -0.86 17.65
CA CYS A 79 1.33 -2.04 17.86
C CYS A 79 1.27 -2.36 19.35
N ARG A 80 0.10 -2.71 19.84
CA ARG A 80 -0.11 -3.24 21.20
C ARG A 80 -0.34 -4.74 21.10
N THR A 81 0.41 -5.52 21.85
CA THR A 81 0.25 -6.98 21.90
C THR A 81 -0.94 -7.37 22.78
N GLU A 82 -1.36 -8.63 22.70
CA GLU A 82 -2.33 -9.19 23.66
C GLU A 82 -1.81 -9.13 25.11
N GLY A 83 -0.48 -9.11 25.30
CA GLY A 83 0.20 -8.99 26.60
C GLY A 83 0.31 -7.56 27.12
N ASP A 84 -0.38 -6.59 26.51
CA ASP A 84 -0.32 -5.17 26.84
C ASP A 84 1.08 -4.51 26.65
N GLU A 85 1.89 -5.06 25.75
CA GLU A 85 3.19 -4.45 25.41
C GLU A 85 3.08 -3.58 24.15
N TRP A 86 3.82 -2.48 24.11
CA TRP A 86 3.86 -1.59 22.95
C TRP A 86 5.13 -1.76 22.12
N LEU A 87 4.94 -2.21 20.88
CA LEU A 87 5.97 -2.30 19.85
C LEU A 87 5.89 -1.10 18.90
N ARG A 88 7.03 -0.74 18.28
CA ARG A 88 7.15 0.40 17.36
C ARG A 88 8.00 0.05 16.14
N ALA A 89 7.62 0.59 14.99
CA ALA A 89 8.38 0.50 13.75
C ALA A 89 8.34 1.86 13.03
N GLU A 90 9.52 2.38 12.69
CA GLU A 90 9.69 3.65 11.98
C GLU A 90 10.07 3.40 10.53
N GLY A 91 9.70 4.33 9.65
CA GLY A 91 9.99 4.23 8.23
C GLY A 91 9.64 5.50 7.46
N ARG A 92 9.69 5.36 6.14
CA ARG A 92 9.38 6.43 5.19
C ARG A 92 8.53 5.90 4.05
N ALA A 93 7.62 6.75 3.57
CA ALA A 93 6.84 6.50 2.37
C ALA A 93 7.05 7.62 1.35
N GLY A 94 7.03 7.29 0.07
CA GLY A 94 7.12 8.26 -1.02
C GLY A 94 6.20 7.89 -2.16
N ILE A 95 5.89 8.86 -3.01
CA ILE A 95 5.05 8.67 -4.20
C ILE A 95 5.82 7.79 -5.21
N GLU A 96 5.14 6.80 -5.79
CA GLU A 96 5.73 5.91 -6.81
C GLU A 96 5.94 6.63 -8.15
N ALA A 97 4.95 7.42 -8.58
CA ALA A 97 4.98 8.15 -9.84
C ALA A 97 4.35 9.55 -9.68
N PRO A 98 4.95 10.62 -10.25
CA PRO A 98 4.38 11.96 -10.19
C PRO A 98 2.93 11.99 -10.68
N GLY A 99 2.06 12.69 -9.96
CA GLY A 99 0.63 12.81 -10.29
C GLY A 99 -0.26 11.67 -9.79
N HIS A 100 0.30 10.65 -9.11
CA HIS A 100 -0.44 9.54 -8.50
C HIS A 100 -0.19 9.49 -6.99
N THR A 101 -0.83 10.37 -6.22
CA THR A 101 -0.60 10.48 -4.76
C THR A 101 -1.30 9.37 -3.95
N ASP A 102 -2.02 8.48 -4.62
CA ASP A 102 -2.63 7.27 -4.08
C ASP A 102 -1.72 6.03 -4.12
N LYS A 103 -0.62 6.07 -4.88
CA LYS A 103 0.34 4.97 -4.98
C LYS A 103 1.66 5.36 -4.33
N LEU A 104 1.92 4.77 -3.18
CA LEU A 104 3.10 5.04 -2.38
C LEU A 104 3.94 3.78 -2.27
N TRP A 105 5.26 3.92 -2.26
CA TRP A 105 6.15 2.90 -1.73
C TRP A 105 6.43 3.21 -0.26
N VAL A 106 6.60 2.16 0.56
CA VAL A 106 6.98 2.28 1.97
C VAL A 106 8.24 1.47 2.22
N GLU A 107 9.15 2.01 3.03
CA GLU A 107 10.34 1.32 3.50
C GLU A 107 10.49 1.55 5.00
N PHE A 108 10.60 0.46 5.78
CA PHE A 108 10.77 0.52 7.24
C PHE A 108 12.24 0.41 7.62
N ASP A 109 12.63 1.17 8.62
CA ASP A 109 14.01 1.26 9.08
C ASP A 109 14.39 -0.02 9.84
N ASN A 110 15.21 -0.85 9.21
CA ASN A 110 15.81 -2.04 9.80
C ASN A 110 17.29 -2.15 9.41
N TRP A 111 18.02 -3.08 10.05
CA TRP A 111 19.47 -3.25 9.83
C TRP A 111 19.83 -3.45 8.35
N PHE A 112 18.98 -4.15 7.59
CA PHE A 112 19.21 -4.44 6.17
C PHE A 112 18.99 -3.19 5.31
N THR A 113 17.95 -2.38 5.57
CA THR A 113 17.73 -1.11 4.85
C THR A 113 18.82 -0.09 5.09
N ARG A 114 19.50 -0.15 6.25
CA ARG A 114 20.67 0.69 6.54
C ARG A 114 21.90 0.24 5.76
N LEU A 115 22.01 -1.05 5.46
CA LEU A 115 23.10 -1.62 4.67
C LEU A 115 22.89 -1.40 3.16
N VAL A 116 21.65 -1.59 2.67
CA VAL A 116 21.29 -1.44 1.26
C VAL A 116 19.94 -0.71 1.11
N PRO A 117 19.94 0.63 1.07
CA PRO A 117 18.71 1.42 0.97
C PRO A 117 17.94 1.16 -0.33
N GLY A 118 16.61 1.05 -0.25
CA GLY A 118 15.72 1.02 -1.40
C GLY A 118 15.36 -0.37 -1.93
N LEU A 119 15.96 -1.44 -1.40
CA LEU A 119 15.67 -2.82 -1.81
C LEU A 119 14.42 -3.43 -1.15
N THR A 120 13.91 -2.82 -0.08
CA THR A 120 12.78 -3.40 0.70
C THR A 120 11.50 -2.59 0.60
N LYS A 121 11.36 -1.83 -0.49
CA LYS A 121 10.15 -1.06 -0.77
C LYS A 121 8.96 -2.00 -0.93
N ALA A 122 7.91 -1.72 -0.17
CA ALA A 122 6.62 -2.39 -0.26
C ALA A 122 5.56 -1.44 -0.81
N ASP A 123 4.62 -1.98 -1.59
CA ASP A 123 3.51 -1.20 -2.14
C ASP A 123 2.52 -0.80 -1.03
N TYR A 124 2.14 0.47 -1.04
CA TYR A 124 1.12 1.07 -0.19
C TYR A 124 0.17 1.86 -1.08
N TRP A 125 -0.90 1.20 -1.51
CA TRP A 125 -1.87 1.81 -2.44
C TRP A 125 -3.13 2.19 -1.68
N ILE A 126 -3.46 3.48 -1.68
CA ILE A 126 -4.69 4.03 -1.12
C ILE A 126 -5.81 3.70 -2.11
N LEU A 127 -6.57 2.65 -1.81
CA LEU A 127 -7.66 2.15 -2.65
C LEU A 127 -8.91 3.03 -2.53
N TYR A 128 -9.09 3.61 -1.35
CA TYR A 128 -10.20 4.48 -1.00
C TYR A 128 -9.78 5.39 0.16
N VAL A 129 -10.23 6.63 0.12
CA VAL A 129 -10.29 7.54 1.27
C VAL A 129 -11.58 8.34 1.12
N ASP A 130 -12.29 8.57 2.21
CA ASP A 130 -13.50 9.40 2.17
C ASP A 130 -13.17 10.90 2.07
N ASP A 131 -14.15 11.71 1.67
CA ASP A 131 -13.95 13.15 1.41
C ASP A 131 -13.46 13.92 2.65
N HIS A 132 -13.75 13.40 3.84
CA HIS A 132 -13.38 13.97 5.14
C HIS A 132 -12.08 13.38 5.72
N TYR A 133 -11.44 12.41 5.05
CA TYR A 133 -10.22 11.74 5.50
C TYR A 133 -10.38 11.09 6.88
N ARG A 134 -11.58 10.57 7.16
CA ARG A 134 -11.97 9.84 8.37
C ARG A 134 -11.78 8.34 8.22
N THR A 135 -11.93 7.78 7.02
CA THR A 135 -11.75 6.35 6.75
C THR A 135 -10.94 6.14 5.47
N ALA A 136 -10.14 5.08 5.44
CA ALA A 136 -9.36 4.71 4.27
C ALA A 136 -9.24 3.20 4.14
N ILE A 137 -9.06 2.74 2.91
CA ILE A 137 -8.70 1.36 2.57
C ILE A 137 -7.37 1.41 1.86
N VAL A 138 -6.40 0.66 2.35
CA VAL A 138 -5.06 0.58 1.79
C VAL A 138 -4.76 -0.87 1.46
N GLY A 139 -4.08 -1.13 0.36
CA GLY A 139 -3.64 -2.49 0.04
C GLY A 139 -2.48 -2.55 -0.94
N SER A 140 -2.24 -3.74 -1.46
CA SER A 140 -1.19 -4.03 -2.44
C SER A 140 -1.79 -4.50 -3.79
N PRO A 141 -1.12 -4.26 -4.92
CA PRO A 141 -1.62 -4.66 -6.24
C PRO A 141 -1.92 -6.17 -6.36
N ASN A 142 -1.13 -6.99 -5.69
CA ASN A 142 -1.29 -8.45 -5.66
C ASN A 142 -2.36 -8.96 -4.66
N ARG A 143 -3.08 -8.05 -3.97
CA ARG A 143 -4.14 -8.34 -3.00
C ARG A 143 -3.73 -9.15 -1.77
N LYS A 144 -2.43 -9.29 -1.53
CA LYS A 144 -1.92 -10.01 -0.34
C LYS A 144 -2.01 -9.17 0.92
N TYR A 145 -2.02 -7.84 0.79
CA TYR A 145 -2.00 -6.90 1.90
C TYR A 145 -3.20 -5.96 1.82
N LEU A 146 -3.90 -5.80 2.93
CA LEU A 146 -5.06 -4.92 3.06
C LEU A 146 -5.13 -4.40 4.49
N TRP A 147 -5.44 -3.12 4.62
CA TRP A 147 -5.76 -2.45 5.88
C TRP A 147 -7.03 -1.62 5.72
N ILE A 148 -7.88 -1.67 6.73
CA ILE A 148 -8.98 -0.73 6.93
C ILE A 148 -8.57 0.23 8.03
N LEU A 149 -8.46 1.51 7.68
CA LEU A 149 -7.99 2.57 8.56
C LEU A 149 -9.12 3.52 8.93
N SER A 150 -9.08 4.05 10.15
CA SER A 150 -10.00 5.10 10.61
C SER A 150 -9.33 6.11 11.51
N ARG A 151 -9.86 7.33 11.57
CA ARG A 151 -9.49 8.35 12.55
C ARG A 151 -10.04 8.08 13.95
N THR A 152 -10.97 7.13 14.09
CA THR A 152 -11.51 6.65 15.37
C THR A 152 -11.22 5.15 15.56
N PRO A 153 -11.11 4.66 16.81
CA PRO A 153 -10.75 3.27 17.08
C PRO A 153 -11.88 2.27 16.76
N SER A 154 -13.09 2.76 16.48
CA SER A 154 -14.25 1.96 16.09
C SER A 154 -15.13 2.73 15.13
N LEU A 155 -15.90 1.98 14.34
CA LEU A 155 -16.92 2.48 13.41
C LEU A 155 -18.26 1.76 13.65
N PRO A 156 -19.39 2.42 13.35
CA PRO A 156 -20.69 1.76 13.32
C PRO A 156 -20.73 0.64 12.27
N ALA A 157 -21.59 -0.35 12.48
CA ALA A 157 -21.63 -1.56 11.65
C ALA A 157 -21.89 -1.28 10.17
N TRP A 158 -22.77 -0.33 9.85
CA TRP A 158 -23.10 0.03 8.47
C TRP A 158 -21.89 0.60 7.72
N GLU A 159 -21.08 1.42 8.38
CA GLU A 159 -19.90 2.05 7.78
C GLU A 159 -18.78 1.02 7.57
N ARG A 160 -18.63 0.11 8.54
CA ARG A 160 -17.74 -1.06 8.42
C ARG A 160 -18.11 -1.91 7.21
N GLU A 161 -19.39 -2.26 7.07
CA GLU A 161 -19.85 -3.07 5.93
C GLU A 161 -19.65 -2.36 4.59
N ASN A 162 -19.87 -1.03 4.54
CA ASN A 162 -19.57 -0.24 3.35
C ASN A 162 -18.08 -0.34 2.95
N LEU A 163 -17.15 -0.25 3.91
CA LEU A 163 -15.71 -0.41 3.66
C LEU A 163 -15.37 -1.84 3.20
N LEU A 164 -15.97 -2.86 3.81
CA LEU A 164 -15.79 -4.25 3.40
C LEU A 164 -16.31 -4.52 2.00
N SER A 165 -17.47 -3.98 1.65
CA SER A 165 -18.03 -4.07 0.30
C SER A 165 -17.09 -3.47 -0.74
N LYS A 166 -16.52 -2.28 -0.47
CA LYS A 166 -15.51 -1.66 -1.35
C LYS A 166 -14.28 -2.54 -1.50
N ALA A 167 -13.74 -3.11 -0.42
CA ALA A 167 -12.59 -4.01 -0.48
C ALA A 167 -12.90 -5.29 -1.30
N ARG A 168 -14.07 -5.89 -1.10
CA ARG A 168 -14.53 -7.07 -1.86
C ARG A 168 -14.67 -6.78 -3.35
N GLN A 169 -15.20 -5.61 -3.72
CA GLN A 169 -15.30 -5.18 -5.12
C GLN A 169 -13.94 -5.05 -5.81
N GLN A 170 -12.86 -4.81 -5.05
CA GLN A 170 -11.49 -4.80 -5.57
C GLN A 170 -10.85 -6.21 -5.61
N GLY A 171 -11.54 -7.25 -5.15
CA GLY A 171 -11.09 -8.64 -5.17
C GLY A 171 -10.33 -9.10 -3.91
N TYR A 172 -10.38 -8.35 -2.81
CA TYR A 172 -9.78 -8.78 -1.55
C TYR A 172 -10.68 -9.76 -0.80
N ASP A 173 -10.07 -10.80 -0.22
CA ASP A 173 -10.78 -11.78 0.61
C ASP A 173 -10.98 -11.25 2.04
N THR A 174 -12.07 -10.52 2.24
CA THR A 174 -12.37 -9.93 3.55
C THR A 174 -12.79 -10.95 4.61
N SER A 175 -13.01 -12.22 4.26
CA SER A 175 -13.36 -13.26 5.24
C SER A 175 -12.20 -13.59 6.19
N ARG A 176 -10.97 -13.27 5.77
CA ARG A 176 -9.72 -13.54 6.51
C ARG A 176 -9.25 -12.37 7.37
N LEU A 177 -10.03 -11.29 7.44
CA LEU A 177 -9.64 -10.09 8.17
C LEU A 177 -9.47 -10.38 9.66
N ILE A 178 -8.34 -9.95 10.19
CA ILE A 178 -8.08 -9.85 11.61
C ILE A 178 -8.56 -8.47 12.05
N TRP A 179 -9.43 -8.43 13.05
CA TRP A 179 -10.03 -7.19 13.56
C TRP A 179 -9.27 -6.68 14.78
N ARG A 180 -9.23 -5.35 14.91
CA ARG A 180 -8.71 -4.66 16.08
C ARG A 180 -9.40 -5.14 17.36
N VAL A 181 -8.62 -5.53 18.34
CA VAL A 181 -9.10 -5.80 19.70
C VAL A 181 -9.30 -4.47 20.45
N SER A 182 -10.44 -4.32 21.12
CA SER A 182 -10.71 -3.08 21.89
C SER A 182 -9.76 -2.93 23.08
N ASP A 183 -9.44 -1.69 23.45
CA ASP A 183 -8.60 -1.40 24.63
C ASP A 183 -9.13 -2.08 25.91
N LYS A 184 -10.44 -2.03 26.12
CA LYS A 184 -11.10 -2.68 27.26
C LYS A 184 -10.87 -4.19 27.28
N ALA A 185 -10.89 -4.84 26.10
CA ALA A 185 -10.71 -6.28 25.99
C ALA A 185 -9.24 -6.71 26.19
N ILE A 186 -8.27 -5.86 25.89
CA ILE A 186 -6.85 -6.12 26.18
C ILE A 186 -6.64 -6.00 27.70
N VAL A 187 -7.08 -4.90 28.31
CA VAL A 187 -6.92 -4.67 29.75
C VAL A 187 -7.62 -5.73 30.58
N ALA A 188 -8.82 -6.18 30.19
CA ALA A 188 -9.56 -7.20 30.96
C ALA A 188 -8.90 -8.60 30.98
N ARG A 189 -7.82 -8.81 30.23
CA ARG A 189 -7.07 -10.08 30.17
C ARG A 189 -5.87 -10.09 31.12
N HIS A 190 -5.60 -8.99 31.82
CA HIS A 190 -4.51 -8.78 32.78
C HIS A 190 -5.03 -8.15 34.06
#